data_AF-A0A3C1Q1Q6-F1
#
_entry.id   AF-A0A3C1Q1Q6-F1
#
_cell.length_a   1.000
_cell.length_b   1.000
_cell.length_c   1.000
_cell.angle_alpha   90.00
_cell.angle_beta   90.00
_cell.angle_gamma   90.00
#
_symmetry.space_group_name_H-M   'P 1'
#
loop_
_entity.id
_entity.type
_entity.pdbx_description
1 polymer ?
#
loop_
_entity_poly.entity_id
_entity_poly.type
_entity_poly.pdbx_seq_one_letter_code
_entity_poly.pdbx_strand_id
1 'polypeptide(L)'
;MFALLAFVPAAFGQAPPPGGDILTKDLSLDLGQLKSHFKPIFEEFGEHSKTKIEVVAGPEAVEMRNGRVAGKQWIATSGDYRFKLTIEDATGAKLEQLVRRLEKLPSSYLSACVAVSDKGEDGVAIYADLGGARAHGGKGYINLVPHADALVIAHEAGHTLEQVARELDSEVLDHWEEAIKEDEISVSDYGDTVRHEDLAEFAMVYAVCLDAGPKYLAELKKLSPKRFEFWARILNPYSAEALRKTLDPFYKQHIVADGLVVAGSEKVSLYALGEAGYLAKKMLANRPDLLRDLCEKRKMFVAVMAYCELQTDLPDCRNMSLWWAYRARGLGSRPVSCGEENLLNLKGDPWEGENIFIHEFAHGIHGVLGEEFNVRLRELYDEAKQSGRFAGYAIEGGVAEFWAEGVQAWFNCNGTIRPESGGGQSSFEVLGLKGEHICHLQTRQQMQIRLPEFAKLLDSTFRQNRWVYVPVAKRLDERHLSGFDPADAPEFRWPPAVIEAFHRIEAERANERNKKKIKE
;
A
#
# COMPACT_ATOMS: atom_id res chain seq x y z
N MET A 1 22.81 -22.14 -18.33
CA MET A 1 22.11 -23.30 -17.72
C MET A 1 21.47 -22.89 -16.39
N PHE A 2 20.18 -22.52 -16.41
CA PHE A 2 19.29 -22.38 -15.25
C PHE A 2 17.93 -22.96 -15.67
N ALA A 3 17.36 -23.77 -14.80
CA ALA A 3 16.21 -24.63 -15.07
C ALA A 3 14.91 -23.81 -15.20
N LEU A 4 14.23 -24.02 -16.33
CA LEU A 4 12.83 -23.70 -16.54
C LEU A 4 12.03 -24.78 -15.80
N LEU A 5 11.31 -24.43 -14.73
CA LEU A 5 10.30 -25.31 -14.14
C LEU A 5 9.02 -25.18 -14.98
N ALA A 6 8.90 -26.05 -15.96
CA ALA A 6 7.66 -26.30 -16.69
C ALA A 6 6.74 -27.17 -15.81
N PHE A 7 5.52 -26.68 -15.57
CA PHE A 7 4.43 -27.50 -15.04
C PHE A 7 4.03 -28.53 -16.10
N VAL A 8 4.15 -29.82 -15.78
CA VAL A 8 3.57 -30.93 -16.55
C VAL A 8 2.18 -31.23 -15.99
N PRO A 9 1.14 -31.40 -16.82
CA PRO A 9 -0.19 -31.74 -16.35
C PRO A 9 -0.26 -33.23 -15.99
N ALA A 10 -0.73 -33.54 -14.78
CA ALA A 10 -0.97 -34.92 -14.38
C ALA A 10 -2.23 -35.45 -15.08
N ALA A 11 -2.06 -36.56 -15.80
CA ALA A 11 -3.11 -37.28 -16.50
C ALA A 11 -4.06 -38.00 -15.52
N PHE A 12 -5.32 -38.07 -15.94
CA PHE A 12 -6.40 -38.85 -15.34
C PHE A 12 -6.03 -40.34 -15.18
N GLY A 13 -6.28 -40.89 -13.99
CA GLY A 13 -6.12 -42.31 -13.69
C GLY A 13 -7.19 -42.80 -12.69
N GLN A 14 -8.20 -43.46 -13.24
CA GLN A 14 -9.13 -44.47 -12.71
C GLN A 14 -9.45 -44.56 -11.20
N ALA A 15 -10.76 -44.53 -10.91
CA ALA A 15 -11.39 -44.68 -9.60
C ALA A 15 -11.26 -46.09 -8.98
N PRO A 16 -11.11 -46.21 -7.64
CA PRO A 16 -11.31 -47.46 -6.90
C PRO A 16 -12.79 -47.62 -6.45
N PRO A 17 -13.25 -48.85 -6.11
CA PRO A 17 -14.66 -49.19 -5.96
C PRO A 17 -15.28 -48.70 -4.63
N PRO A 18 -16.64 -48.64 -4.54
CA PRO A 18 -17.31 -48.08 -3.38
C PRO A 18 -17.38 -49.11 -2.25
N GLY A 19 -16.98 -48.72 -1.05
CA GLY A 19 -17.06 -49.59 0.12
C GLY A 19 -16.92 -48.83 1.42
N GLY A 20 -18.05 -48.73 2.14
CA GLY A 20 -18.07 -48.62 3.60
C GLY A 20 -18.33 -47.23 4.15
N ASP A 21 -19.60 -46.95 4.43
CA ASP A 21 -20.04 -45.94 5.40
C ASP A 21 -19.23 -46.04 6.70
N ILE A 22 -18.42 -45.03 6.98
CA ILE A 22 -18.15 -44.60 8.34
C ILE A 22 -18.49 -43.13 8.38
N LEU A 23 -19.67 -42.86 8.95
CA LEU A 23 -20.16 -41.55 9.34
C LEU A 23 -19.02 -40.67 9.90
N THR A 24 -18.46 -39.80 9.06
CA THR A 24 -17.89 -38.55 9.54
C THR A 24 -19.06 -37.73 10.03
N LYS A 25 -19.41 -37.91 11.31
CA LYS A 25 -20.13 -36.88 12.04
C LYS A 25 -19.28 -35.63 11.92
N ASP A 26 -19.73 -34.69 11.10
CA ASP A 26 -19.35 -33.29 11.22
C ASP A 26 -19.51 -32.93 12.70
N LEU A 27 -18.39 -32.87 13.41
CA LEU A 27 -18.28 -32.04 14.59
C LEU A 27 -18.36 -30.62 14.07
N SER A 28 -19.58 -30.11 13.86
CA SER A 28 -19.79 -28.68 14.04
C SER A 28 -19.37 -28.41 15.49
N LEU A 29 -18.11 -28.03 15.68
CA LEU A 29 -17.68 -27.40 16.92
C LEU A 29 -18.62 -26.22 17.09
N ASP A 30 -19.49 -26.30 18.08
CA ASP A 30 -20.19 -25.13 18.60
C ASP A 30 -19.10 -24.21 19.14
N LEU A 31 -18.53 -23.39 18.25
CA LEU A 31 -17.42 -22.48 18.55
C LEU A 31 -17.87 -21.35 19.48
N GLY A 32 -19.16 -21.27 19.79
CA GLY A 32 -19.74 -20.22 20.61
C GLY A 32 -19.40 -18.83 20.07
N GLN A 33 -19.07 -17.93 20.99
CA GLN A 33 -18.67 -16.56 20.69
C GLN A 33 -17.17 -16.38 20.90
N LEU A 34 -16.52 -15.53 20.12
CA LEU A 34 -15.07 -15.25 20.26
C LEU A 34 -14.69 -14.87 21.69
N LYS A 35 -15.49 -14.01 22.34
CA LYS A 35 -15.26 -13.58 23.73
C LYS A 35 -15.30 -14.77 24.71
N SER A 36 -16.19 -15.73 24.49
CA SER A 36 -16.27 -16.95 25.31
C SER A 36 -15.11 -17.90 25.03
N HIS A 37 -14.71 -18.04 23.76
CA HIS A 37 -13.58 -18.85 23.32
C HIS A 37 -12.26 -18.40 23.97
N PHE A 38 -12.02 -17.08 24.02
CA PHE A 38 -10.82 -16.50 24.61
C PHE A 38 -10.93 -16.17 26.10
N LYS A 39 -12.04 -16.51 26.77
CA LYS A 39 -12.27 -16.17 28.18
C LYS A 39 -11.07 -16.44 29.13
N PRO A 40 -10.32 -17.55 29.04
CA PRO A 40 -9.20 -17.80 29.94
C PRO A 40 -8.13 -16.69 29.97
N ILE A 41 -7.91 -16.01 28.85
CA ILE A 41 -6.89 -14.95 28.74
C ILE A 41 -7.44 -13.54 29.02
N PHE A 42 -8.76 -13.38 29.19
CA PHE A 42 -9.36 -12.09 29.58
C PHE A 42 -9.00 -11.69 31.01
N GLU A 43 -8.88 -12.66 31.92
CA GLU A 43 -8.53 -12.41 33.32
C GLU A 43 -7.06 -11.98 33.48
N GLU A 44 -6.20 -12.43 32.57
CA GLU A 44 -4.77 -12.13 32.51
C GLU A 44 -4.47 -10.86 31.69
N PHE A 45 -5.51 -10.13 31.23
CA PHE A 45 -5.31 -8.99 30.33
C PHE A 45 -4.43 -7.89 30.94
N GLY A 46 -3.35 -7.61 30.23
CA GLY A 46 -2.34 -6.61 30.55
C GLY A 46 -1.16 -7.15 31.36
N GLU A 47 -1.13 -8.44 31.70
CA GLU A 47 0.00 -9.06 32.40
C GLU A 47 1.24 -9.19 31.51
N HIS A 48 1.06 -9.21 30.19
CA HIS A 48 2.15 -9.33 29.21
C HIS A 48 2.47 -8.02 28.48
N SER A 49 1.73 -6.94 28.77
CA SER A 49 1.87 -5.67 28.10
C SER A 49 3.24 -5.05 28.36
N LYS A 50 3.85 -4.58 27.28
CA LYS A 50 5.14 -3.86 27.31
C LYS A 50 4.97 -2.35 27.29
N THR A 51 3.73 -1.87 27.31
CA THR A 51 3.43 -0.44 27.29
C THR A 51 3.95 0.24 28.55
N LYS A 52 4.62 1.38 28.36
CA LYS A 52 5.15 2.22 29.44
C LYS A 52 4.82 3.67 29.16
N ILE A 53 4.14 4.30 30.10
CA ILE A 53 3.65 5.66 29.95
C ILE A 53 4.39 6.58 30.90
N GLU A 54 4.96 7.64 30.35
CA GLU A 54 5.65 8.69 31.10
C GLU A 54 4.85 9.99 31.04
N VAL A 55 4.61 10.62 32.19
CA VAL A 55 3.97 11.93 32.26
C VAL A 55 5.06 13.00 32.11
N VAL A 56 4.94 13.81 31.07
CA VAL A 56 5.98 14.77 30.66
C VAL A 56 5.61 16.23 30.91
N ALA A 57 4.33 16.52 31.20
CA ALA A 57 3.86 17.85 31.60
C ALA A 57 2.55 17.79 32.40
N GLY A 58 2.26 18.86 33.15
CA GLY A 58 1.06 19.02 33.98
C GLY A 58 1.30 18.75 35.48
N PRO A 59 0.25 18.85 36.33
CA PRO A 59 -1.12 19.17 35.96
C PRO A 59 -1.29 20.64 35.55
N GLU A 60 -2.10 20.87 34.53
CA GLU A 60 -2.70 22.17 34.21
C GLU A 60 -4.18 22.14 34.60
N ALA A 61 -4.69 23.20 35.24
CA ALA A 61 -6.11 23.32 35.54
C ALA A 61 -6.90 23.63 34.26
N VAL A 62 -7.98 22.90 34.02
CA VAL A 62 -8.81 23.02 32.81
C VAL A 62 -10.30 23.02 33.14
N GLU A 63 -11.09 23.65 32.27
CA GLU A 63 -12.54 23.37 32.19
C GLU A 63 -12.73 22.24 31.17
N MET A 64 -13.09 21.05 31.66
CA MET A 64 -13.27 19.87 30.83
C MET A 64 -14.43 20.04 29.85
N ARG A 65 -14.35 19.40 28.69
CA ARG A 65 -15.27 19.61 27.58
C ARG A 65 -16.71 19.20 27.91
N ASN A 66 -16.90 18.08 28.61
CA ASN A 66 -18.22 17.64 29.01
C ASN A 66 -18.66 18.36 30.29
N GLY A 67 -19.73 19.15 30.21
CA GLY A 67 -20.31 19.85 31.36
C GLY A 67 -19.51 21.03 31.92
N ARG A 68 -18.34 21.37 31.35
CA ARG A 68 -17.48 22.48 31.82
C ARG A 68 -17.05 22.33 33.27
N VAL A 69 -16.88 21.09 33.73
CA VAL A 69 -16.44 20.78 35.09
C VAL A 69 -14.95 21.08 35.26
N ALA A 70 -14.55 21.45 36.48
CA ALA A 70 -13.15 21.69 36.80
C ALA A 70 -12.36 20.38 36.82
N GLY A 71 -11.19 20.36 36.18
CA GLY A 71 -10.31 19.22 36.17
C GLY A 71 -8.85 19.58 36.01
N LYS A 72 -8.01 18.54 36.00
CA LYS A 72 -6.57 18.64 35.78
C LYS A 72 -6.19 17.83 34.56
N GLN A 73 -5.36 18.43 33.71
CA GLN A 73 -4.85 17.81 32.49
C GLN A 73 -3.33 17.62 32.55
N TRP A 74 -2.86 16.51 32.03
CA TRP A 74 -1.46 16.16 31.87
C TRP A 74 -1.16 15.81 30.42
N ILE A 75 0.11 15.94 30.04
CA ILE A 75 0.63 15.36 28.80
C ILE A 75 1.47 14.15 29.16
N ALA A 76 1.21 13.04 28.49
CA ALA A 76 1.93 11.78 28.63
C ALA A 76 2.48 11.30 27.29
N THR A 77 3.48 10.42 27.36
CA THR A 77 4.14 9.80 26.20
C THR A 77 4.37 8.31 26.40
N SER A 78 4.39 7.56 25.31
CA SER A 78 4.82 6.15 25.26
C SER A 78 5.41 5.85 23.88
N GLY A 79 6.74 5.70 23.79
CA GLY A 79 7.43 5.64 22.49
C GLY A 79 7.17 6.92 21.68
N ASP A 80 6.70 6.77 20.43
CA ASP A 80 6.37 7.90 19.55
C ASP A 80 4.98 8.51 19.85
N TYR A 81 4.17 7.92 20.74
CA TYR A 81 2.85 8.44 21.08
C TYR A 81 2.94 9.57 22.11
N ARG A 82 2.22 10.66 21.88
CA ARG A 82 2.03 11.78 22.81
C ARG A 82 0.55 12.13 22.91
N PHE A 83 0.01 12.12 24.12
CA PHE A 83 -1.43 12.27 24.36
C PHE A 83 -1.73 12.96 25.68
N LYS A 84 -2.98 13.39 25.84
CA LYS A 84 -3.52 14.05 27.03
C LYS A 84 -4.20 13.03 27.93
N LEU A 85 -4.10 13.29 29.23
CA LEU A 85 -4.88 12.62 30.28
C LEU A 85 -5.57 13.71 31.09
N THR A 86 -6.86 13.58 31.36
CA THR A 86 -7.60 14.58 32.14
C THR A 86 -8.43 13.92 33.22
N ILE A 87 -8.51 14.52 34.41
CA ILE A 87 -9.29 14.00 35.53
C ILE A 87 -10.10 15.13 36.14
N GLU A 88 -11.42 14.94 36.25
CA GLU A 88 -12.31 15.85 36.97
C GLU A 88 -11.97 15.86 38.47
N ASP A 89 -11.86 17.06 39.05
CA ASP A 89 -11.43 17.24 40.44
C ASP A 89 -12.38 16.54 41.44
N ALA A 90 -13.68 16.50 41.15
CA ALA A 90 -14.70 15.92 42.03
C ALA A 90 -14.57 14.40 42.20
N THR A 91 -13.89 13.70 41.28
CA THR A 91 -13.76 12.24 41.32
C THR A 91 -12.81 11.74 42.42
N GLY A 92 -11.83 12.57 42.81
CA GLY A 92 -10.69 12.14 43.63
C GLY A 92 -9.83 11.05 42.99
N ALA A 93 -10.00 10.77 41.69
CA ALA A 93 -9.24 9.75 40.98
C ALA A 93 -7.76 10.15 40.88
N LYS A 94 -6.88 9.15 40.87
CA LYS A 94 -5.43 9.34 40.85
C LYS A 94 -4.88 9.10 39.45
N LEU A 95 -4.02 10.01 38.97
CA LEU A 95 -3.37 9.88 37.66
C LEU A 95 -2.64 8.55 37.52
N GLU A 96 -1.96 8.09 38.57
CA GLU A 96 -1.20 6.84 38.55
C GLU A 96 -2.10 5.62 38.30
N GLN A 97 -3.37 5.69 38.72
CA GLN A 97 -4.33 4.60 38.46
C GLN A 97 -4.80 4.61 37.01
N LEU A 98 -5.04 5.78 36.42
CA LEU A 98 -5.38 5.91 35.00
C LEU A 98 -4.22 5.42 34.14
N VAL A 99 -2.99 5.85 34.44
CA VAL A 99 -1.77 5.39 33.77
C VAL A 99 -1.64 3.87 33.84
N ARG A 100 -1.77 3.26 35.03
CA ARG A 100 -1.70 1.79 35.19
C ARG A 100 -2.74 1.04 34.37
N ARG A 101 -3.94 1.60 34.15
CA ARG A 101 -4.96 0.97 33.31
C ARG A 101 -4.59 1.04 31.84
N LEU A 102 -4.07 2.19 31.39
CA LEU A 102 -3.60 2.37 30.01
C LEU A 102 -2.36 1.52 29.70
N GLU A 103 -1.47 1.32 30.68
CA GLU A 103 -0.29 0.45 30.51
C GLU A 103 -0.65 -1.03 30.32
N LYS A 104 -1.87 -1.46 30.66
CA LYS A 104 -2.36 -2.81 30.32
C LYS A 104 -2.68 -2.99 28.84
N LEU A 105 -2.92 -1.91 28.10
CA LEU A 105 -3.22 -1.99 26.67
C LEU A 105 -1.96 -2.30 25.87
N PRO A 106 -2.04 -3.09 24.80
CA PRO A 106 -0.97 -3.18 23.81
C PRO A 106 -0.62 -1.80 23.24
N SER A 107 0.67 -1.56 22.96
CA SER A 107 1.15 -0.22 22.60
C SER A 107 0.48 0.39 21.36
N SER A 108 0.03 -0.44 20.41
CA SER A 108 -0.71 0.02 19.23
C SER A 108 -2.04 0.70 19.56
N TYR A 109 -2.69 0.34 20.67
CA TYR A 109 -3.96 0.96 21.10
C TYR A 109 -3.78 2.37 21.66
N LEU A 110 -2.54 2.77 21.99
CA LEU A 110 -2.27 4.16 22.40
C LEU A 110 -2.46 5.17 21.27
N SER A 111 -2.54 4.71 20.01
CA SER A 111 -2.98 5.55 18.89
C SER A 111 -4.37 6.15 19.13
N ALA A 112 -5.28 5.42 19.80
CA ALA A 112 -6.59 5.94 20.21
C ALA A 112 -6.47 7.09 21.21
N CYS A 113 -5.50 7.01 22.14
CA CYS A 113 -5.23 8.08 23.09
C CYS A 113 -4.74 9.35 22.37
N VAL A 114 -3.91 9.20 21.34
CA VAL A 114 -3.46 10.33 20.51
C VAL A 114 -4.64 10.94 19.75
N ALA A 115 -5.51 10.11 19.17
CA ALA A 115 -6.66 10.55 18.38
C ALA A 115 -7.70 11.37 19.17
N VAL A 116 -7.67 11.31 20.51
CA VAL A 116 -8.57 12.09 21.38
C VAL A 116 -7.86 13.23 22.11
N SER A 117 -6.65 13.55 21.68
CA SER A 117 -5.77 14.53 22.32
C SER A 117 -5.55 15.80 21.50
N ASP A 118 -6.33 16.02 20.45
CA ASP A 118 -6.21 17.21 19.60
C ASP A 118 -6.48 18.50 20.38
N LYS A 119 -6.16 19.64 19.77
CA LYS A 119 -6.35 20.95 20.41
C LYS A 119 -7.84 21.16 20.76
N GLY A 120 -8.10 21.39 22.05
CA GLY A 120 -9.47 21.57 22.58
C GLY A 120 -10.13 20.28 23.09
N GLU A 121 -9.46 19.14 22.98
CA GLU A 121 -9.92 17.86 23.53
C GLU A 121 -9.26 17.54 24.88
N ASP A 122 -9.94 16.71 25.67
CA ASP A 122 -9.53 16.32 27.01
C ASP A 122 -8.58 15.11 27.02
N GLY A 123 -8.33 14.44 25.90
CA GLY A 123 -7.61 13.18 25.90
C GLY A 123 -8.45 12.03 26.43
N VAL A 124 -7.79 11.11 27.13
CA VAL A 124 -8.47 10.11 27.96
C VAL A 124 -8.85 10.77 29.27
N ALA A 125 -10.16 10.87 29.53
CA ALA A 125 -10.71 11.71 30.57
C ALA A 125 -11.52 10.92 31.62
N ILE A 126 -11.31 11.17 32.91
CA ILE A 126 -12.13 10.63 34.00
C ILE A 126 -13.16 11.67 34.45
N TYR A 127 -14.44 11.29 34.43
CA TYR A 127 -15.58 12.06 34.89
C TYR A 127 -16.28 11.40 36.08
N ALA A 128 -16.90 12.18 36.96
CA ALA A 128 -17.65 11.69 38.12
C ALA A 128 -18.93 10.94 37.71
N ASP A 129 -19.59 11.42 36.65
CA ASP A 129 -20.82 10.84 36.11
C ASP A 129 -20.84 10.93 34.59
N LEU A 130 -21.30 9.86 33.94
CA LEU A 130 -21.51 9.75 32.50
C LEU A 130 -22.95 9.36 32.16
N GLY A 131 -23.91 9.64 33.06
CA GLY A 131 -25.33 9.36 32.83
C GLY A 131 -25.65 7.86 32.91
N GLY A 132 -24.95 7.12 33.77
CA GLY A 132 -25.13 5.67 33.94
C GLY A 132 -24.22 4.80 33.07
N ALA A 133 -23.49 5.38 32.12
CA ALA A 133 -22.48 4.66 31.34
C ALA A 133 -21.18 4.45 32.13
N ARG A 134 -20.46 3.36 31.84
CA ARG A 134 -19.11 3.12 32.39
C ARG A 134 -18.04 3.88 31.61
N ALA A 135 -18.24 4.05 30.31
CA ALA A 135 -17.36 4.82 29.45
C ALA A 135 -18.11 5.22 28.17
N HIS A 136 -17.53 6.18 27.45
CA HIS A 136 -17.91 6.53 26.08
C HIS A 136 -16.65 6.85 25.27
N GLY A 137 -16.46 6.15 24.16
CA GLY A 137 -15.45 6.39 23.17
C GLY A 137 -16.04 7.01 21.91
N GLY A 138 -15.25 7.83 21.25
CA GLY A 138 -15.59 8.41 19.96
C GLY A 138 -14.49 9.33 19.48
N LYS A 139 -14.67 9.92 18.30
CA LYS A 139 -13.71 10.88 17.78
C LYS A 139 -13.61 12.07 18.75
N GLY A 140 -12.39 12.27 19.25
CA GLY A 140 -12.05 13.38 20.12
C GLY A 140 -12.35 13.21 21.61
N TYR A 141 -12.79 12.02 22.04
CA TYR A 141 -12.95 11.72 23.47
C TYR A 141 -12.87 10.21 23.78
N ILE A 142 -12.20 9.87 24.88
CA ILE A 142 -12.43 8.62 25.61
C ILE A 142 -12.75 9.02 27.04
N ASN A 143 -14.03 8.98 27.40
CA ASN A 143 -14.52 9.38 28.71
C ASN A 143 -14.76 8.14 29.56
N LEU A 144 -14.28 8.15 30.79
CA LEU A 144 -14.29 7.02 31.71
C LEU A 144 -14.88 7.45 33.05
N VAL A 145 -15.63 6.56 33.71
CA VAL A 145 -15.89 6.70 35.15
C VAL A 145 -14.70 6.19 35.97
N PRO A 146 -14.56 6.53 37.27
CA PRO A 146 -13.37 6.19 38.04
C PRO A 146 -13.09 4.70 38.19
N HIS A 147 -14.08 3.83 37.96
CA HIS A 147 -13.95 2.37 38.07
C HIS A 147 -13.98 1.64 36.71
N ALA A 148 -13.90 2.35 35.58
CA ALA A 148 -13.70 1.71 34.27
C ALA A 148 -12.34 1.00 34.23
N ASP A 149 -12.34 -0.25 33.77
CA ASP A 149 -11.14 -1.09 33.69
C ASP A 149 -10.51 -1.05 32.29
N ALA A 150 -9.38 -1.73 32.10
CA ALA A 150 -8.63 -1.69 30.84
C ALA A 150 -9.37 -2.36 29.67
N LEU A 151 -10.24 -3.34 29.92
CA LEU A 151 -11.04 -3.98 28.87
C LEU A 151 -12.05 -3.00 28.30
N VAL A 152 -12.70 -2.21 29.17
CA VAL A 152 -13.57 -1.10 28.76
C VAL A 152 -12.79 -0.10 27.91
N ILE A 153 -11.56 0.28 28.31
CA ILE A 153 -10.76 1.21 27.50
C ILE A 153 -10.40 0.60 26.12
N ALA A 154 -10.09 -0.69 26.06
CA ALA A 154 -9.83 -1.38 24.79
C ALA A 154 -11.05 -1.39 23.86
N HIS A 155 -12.25 -1.56 24.43
CA HIS A 155 -13.52 -1.43 23.72
C HIS A 155 -13.72 0.00 23.18
N GLU A 156 -13.57 1.03 24.03
CA GLU A 156 -13.73 2.43 23.61
C GLU A 156 -12.68 2.89 22.58
N ALA A 157 -11.47 2.32 22.66
CA ALA A 157 -10.44 2.51 21.63
C ALA A 157 -10.90 1.94 20.27
N GLY A 158 -11.69 0.87 20.26
CA GLY A 158 -12.40 0.34 19.09
C GLY A 158 -13.26 1.40 18.41
N HIS A 159 -14.21 1.97 19.14
CA HIS A 159 -15.07 3.07 18.65
C HIS A 159 -14.25 4.27 18.17
N THR A 160 -13.24 4.66 18.94
CA THR A 160 -12.39 5.82 18.61
C THR A 160 -11.67 5.61 17.28
N LEU A 161 -10.97 4.47 17.12
CA LEU A 161 -10.18 4.20 15.93
C LEU A 161 -11.03 3.91 14.69
N GLU A 162 -12.22 3.32 14.86
CA GLU A 162 -13.21 3.20 13.79
C GLU A 162 -13.63 4.58 13.26
N GLN A 163 -13.95 5.52 14.15
CA GLN A 163 -14.39 6.85 13.73
C GLN A 163 -13.25 7.64 13.07
N VAL A 164 -12.01 7.44 13.52
CA VAL A 164 -10.81 7.97 12.85
C VAL A 164 -10.64 7.38 11.45
N ALA A 165 -10.78 6.06 11.31
CA ALA A 165 -10.67 5.40 10.00
C ALA A 165 -11.73 5.93 9.01
N ARG A 166 -12.93 6.27 9.51
CA ARG A 166 -14.02 6.83 8.70
C ARG A 166 -13.76 8.21 8.11
N GLU A 167 -12.78 8.94 8.64
CA GLU A 167 -12.39 10.22 8.04
C GLU A 167 -11.67 10.04 6.70
N LEU A 168 -10.99 8.90 6.53
CA LEU A 168 -10.28 8.53 5.31
C LEU A 168 -11.13 7.69 4.37
N ASP A 169 -12.06 6.92 4.92
CA ASP A 169 -12.93 6.01 4.19
C ASP A 169 -14.31 5.91 4.86
N SER A 170 -15.30 6.63 4.32
CA SER A 170 -16.65 6.65 4.88
C SER A 170 -17.36 5.29 4.86
N GLU A 171 -16.88 4.32 4.07
CA GLU A 171 -17.48 2.99 3.88
C GLU A 171 -16.91 1.94 4.86
N VAL A 172 -16.06 2.35 5.82
CA VAL A 172 -15.45 1.45 6.84
C VAL A 172 -16.44 0.51 7.51
N LEU A 173 -17.62 0.99 7.93
CA LEU A 173 -18.63 0.14 8.58
C LEU A 173 -19.38 -0.76 7.60
N ASP A 174 -19.49 -0.38 6.34
CA ASP A 174 -20.14 -1.20 5.33
C ASP A 174 -19.23 -2.39 4.99
N HIS A 175 -17.93 -2.15 4.84
CA HIS A 175 -16.93 -3.21 4.74
C HIS A 175 -16.81 -4.06 6.01
N TRP A 176 -16.95 -3.46 7.20
CA TRP A 176 -17.00 -4.24 8.43
C TRP A 176 -18.21 -5.17 8.46
N GLU A 177 -19.37 -4.71 7.98
CA GLU A 177 -20.58 -5.53 7.89
C GLU A 177 -20.45 -6.68 6.88
N GLU A 178 -19.69 -6.50 5.80
CA GLU A 178 -19.29 -7.59 4.90
C GLU A 178 -18.41 -8.61 5.63
N ALA A 179 -17.43 -8.14 6.41
CA ALA A 179 -16.59 -9.02 7.23
C ALA A 179 -17.38 -9.80 8.29
N ILE A 180 -18.40 -9.17 8.90
CA ILE A 180 -19.34 -9.84 9.81
C ILE A 180 -20.01 -11.03 9.12
N LYS A 181 -20.54 -10.80 7.90
CA LYS A 181 -21.26 -11.80 7.12
C LYS A 181 -20.35 -12.94 6.65
N GLU A 182 -19.11 -12.64 6.28
CA GLU A 182 -18.17 -13.64 5.77
C GLU A 182 -17.54 -14.52 6.85
N ASP A 183 -17.28 -13.99 8.04
CA ASP A 183 -16.64 -14.75 9.12
C ASP A 183 -17.61 -15.71 9.84
N GLU A 184 -18.92 -15.48 9.74
CA GLU A 184 -19.99 -16.35 10.26
C GLU A 184 -19.83 -16.78 11.75
N ILE A 185 -19.14 -15.96 12.56
CA ILE A 185 -18.93 -16.17 14.00
C ILE A 185 -19.34 -14.92 14.79
N SER A 186 -20.03 -15.15 15.91
CA SER A 186 -20.42 -14.09 16.87
C SER A 186 -19.21 -13.64 17.69
N VAL A 187 -19.08 -12.34 17.91
CA VAL A 187 -18.03 -11.78 18.77
C VAL A 187 -18.47 -11.87 20.23
N SER A 188 -19.67 -11.37 20.53
CA SER A 188 -20.34 -11.43 21.83
C SER A 188 -21.83 -11.04 21.70
N ASP A 189 -22.67 -11.41 22.67
CA ASP A 189 -24.09 -10.99 22.70
C ASP A 189 -24.27 -9.46 22.56
N TYR A 190 -23.36 -8.68 23.14
CA TYR A 190 -23.40 -7.22 23.08
C TYR A 190 -22.98 -6.71 21.71
N GLY A 191 -21.91 -7.28 21.14
CA GLY A 191 -21.41 -6.91 19.81
C GLY A 191 -22.45 -7.19 18.72
N ASP A 192 -23.19 -8.29 18.84
CA ASP A 192 -24.20 -8.71 17.88
C ASP A 192 -25.41 -7.75 17.78
N THR A 193 -25.51 -6.75 18.67
CA THR A 193 -26.61 -5.76 18.66
C THR A 193 -26.55 -4.82 17.46
N VAL A 194 -25.37 -4.27 17.15
CA VAL A 194 -25.13 -3.32 16.05
C VAL A 194 -23.68 -3.37 15.61
N ARG A 195 -23.43 -3.12 14.31
CA ARG A 195 -22.12 -3.28 13.67
C ARG A 195 -20.94 -2.50 14.31
N HIS A 196 -21.19 -1.35 14.92
CA HIS A 196 -20.12 -0.60 15.60
C HIS A 196 -19.77 -1.19 16.97
N GLU A 197 -20.74 -1.81 17.66
CA GLU A 197 -20.49 -2.54 18.91
C GLU A 197 -19.80 -3.89 18.64
N ASP A 198 -20.15 -4.58 17.55
CA ASP A 198 -19.40 -5.75 17.06
C ASP A 198 -17.92 -5.41 16.87
N LEU A 199 -17.63 -4.29 16.20
CA LEU A 199 -16.26 -3.82 15.97
C LEU A 199 -15.54 -3.51 17.28
N ALA A 200 -16.17 -2.79 18.20
CA ALA A 200 -15.55 -2.43 19.48
C ALA A 200 -15.31 -3.65 20.38
N GLU A 201 -16.23 -4.61 20.41
CA GLU A 201 -16.03 -5.90 21.09
C GLU A 201 -14.91 -6.71 20.42
N PHE A 202 -14.83 -6.72 19.08
CA PHE A 202 -13.76 -7.39 18.36
C PHE A 202 -12.41 -6.74 18.65
N ALA A 203 -12.35 -5.41 18.68
CA ALA A 203 -11.17 -4.66 19.07
C ALA A 203 -10.70 -5.03 20.49
N MET A 204 -11.61 -5.20 21.44
CA MET A 204 -11.25 -5.69 22.78
C MET A 204 -10.71 -7.13 22.75
N VAL A 205 -11.38 -8.07 22.07
CA VAL A 205 -10.90 -9.47 21.92
C VAL A 205 -9.51 -9.49 21.28
N TYR A 206 -9.29 -8.67 20.25
CA TYR A 206 -8.00 -8.53 19.57
C TYR A 206 -6.92 -8.02 20.52
N ALA A 207 -7.22 -7.01 21.35
CA ALA A 207 -6.29 -6.48 22.33
C ALA A 207 -5.84 -7.56 23.33
N VAL A 208 -6.80 -8.36 23.83
CA VAL A 208 -6.53 -9.48 24.73
C VAL A 208 -5.66 -10.54 24.07
N CYS A 209 -5.96 -10.92 22.82
CA CYS A 209 -5.16 -11.88 22.07
C CYS A 209 -3.74 -11.35 21.77
N LEU A 210 -3.61 -10.04 21.47
CA LEU A 210 -2.35 -9.38 21.20
C LEU A 210 -1.44 -9.36 22.44
N ASP A 211 -2.02 -9.10 23.62
CA ASP A 211 -1.32 -9.15 24.91
C ASP A 211 -0.88 -10.58 25.24
N ALA A 212 -1.79 -11.56 25.15
CA ALA A 212 -1.51 -12.97 25.43
C ALA A 212 -0.49 -13.62 24.46
N GLY A 213 -0.30 -13.03 23.28
CA GLY A 213 0.81 -13.32 22.38
C GLY A 213 0.43 -13.99 21.05
N PRO A 214 1.44 -14.29 20.19
CA PRO A 214 1.24 -14.59 18.78
C PRO A 214 0.41 -15.85 18.50
N LYS A 215 0.41 -16.82 19.43
CA LYS A 215 -0.43 -18.02 19.33
C LYS A 215 -1.92 -17.66 19.30
N TYR A 216 -2.36 -16.78 20.21
CA TYR A 216 -3.76 -16.39 20.32
C TYR A 216 -4.20 -15.49 19.16
N LEU A 217 -3.32 -14.61 18.67
CA LEU A 217 -3.57 -13.86 17.44
C LEU A 217 -3.75 -14.76 16.22
N ALA A 218 -2.91 -15.80 16.07
CA ALA A 218 -3.04 -16.75 14.97
C ALA A 218 -4.36 -17.53 15.05
N GLU A 219 -4.82 -17.84 16.26
CA GLU A 219 -6.10 -18.48 16.51
C GLU A 219 -7.28 -17.56 16.19
N LEU A 220 -7.27 -16.30 16.66
CA LEU A 220 -8.28 -15.31 16.32
C LEU A 220 -8.37 -15.08 14.81
N LYS A 221 -7.22 -14.98 14.12
CA LYS A 221 -7.17 -14.87 12.66
C LYS A 221 -7.78 -16.08 11.95
N LYS A 222 -7.64 -17.29 12.51
CA LYS A 222 -8.26 -18.50 11.95
C LYS A 222 -9.77 -18.49 12.12
N LEU A 223 -10.27 -18.03 13.26
CA LEU A 223 -11.70 -18.02 13.60
C LEU A 223 -12.46 -16.89 12.89
N SER A 224 -11.85 -15.72 12.73
CA SER A 224 -12.50 -14.53 12.16
C SER A 224 -11.52 -13.79 11.22
N PRO A 225 -11.12 -14.39 10.09
CA PRO A 225 -10.08 -13.87 9.22
C PRO A 225 -10.38 -12.48 8.64
N LYS A 226 -11.63 -12.19 8.27
CA LYS A 226 -12.01 -10.94 7.61
C LYS A 226 -12.03 -9.78 8.58
N ARG A 227 -12.67 -9.93 9.75
CA ARG A 227 -12.61 -8.93 10.82
C ARG A 227 -11.17 -8.74 11.31
N PHE A 228 -10.38 -9.81 11.43
CA PHE A 228 -8.97 -9.73 11.85
C PHE A 228 -8.15 -8.87 10.91
N GLU A 229 -8.22 -9.13 9.60
CA GLU A 229 -7.48 -8.38 8.59
C GLU A 229 -7.90 -6.90 8.59
N PHE A 230 -9.21 -6.65 8.67
CA PHE A 230 -9.76 -5.30 8.62
C PHE A 230 -9.42 -4.49 9.88
N TRP A 231 -9.56 -5.08 11.07
CA TRP A 231 -9.18 -4.42 12.33
C TRP A 231 -7.68 -4.17 12.42
N ALA A 232 -6.84 -5.12 11.98
CA ALA A 232 -5.40 -4.93 11.95
C ALA A 232 -4.99 -3.71 11.09
N ARG A 233 -5.74 -3.41 10.02
CA ARG A 233 -5.57 -2.22 9.18
C ARG A 233 -6.01 -0.94 9.90
N ILE A 234 -7.14 -0.95 10.60
CA ILE A 234 -7.60 0.21 11.40
C ILE A 234 -6.60 0.51 12.52
N LEU A 235 -6.14 -0.52 13.25
CA LEU A 235 -5.25 -0.38 14.39
C LEU A 235 -3.84 0.06 13.99
N ASN A 236 -3.37 -0.34 12.81
CA ASN A 236 -2.04 -0.01 12.30
C ASN A 236 -2.18 0.69 10.93
N PRO A 237 -2.72 1.91 10.90
CA PRO A 237 -2.92 2.62 9.65
C PRO A 237 -1.57 2.86 8.97
N TYR A 238 -1.58 2.89 7.65
CA TYR A 238 -0.38 3.22 6.89
C TYR A 238 0.13 4.61 7.28
N SER A 239 1.45 4.72 7.47
CA SER A 239 2.14 5.99 7.66
C SER A 239 3.32 6.06 6.71
N ALA A 240 3.35 7.09 5.87
CA ALA A 240 4.47 7.38 4.99
C ALA A 240 5.76 7.63 5.80
N GLU A 241 5.64 8.26 6.97
CA GLU A 241 6.78 8.47 7.87
C GLU A 241 7.31 7.16 8.43
N ALA A 242 6.42 6.26 8.88
CA ALA A 242 6.81 4.95 9.37
C ALA A 242 7.47 4.12 8.28
N LEU A 243 6.89 4.09 7.07
CA LEU A 243 7.49 3.42 5.92
C LEU A 243 8.89 3.98 5.62
N ARG A 244 9.04 5.30 5.59
CA ARG A 244 10.35 5.94 5.36
C ARG A 244 11.41 5.47 6.36
N LYS A 245 11.07 5.35 7.64
CA LYS A 245 11.99 4.87 8.70
C LYS A 245 12.46 3.43 8.47
N THR A 246 11.76 2.64 7.65
CA THR A 246 12.14 1.25 7.30
C THR A 246 12.98 1.12 6.03
N LEU A 247 13.13 2.19 5.24
CA LEU A 247 13.88 2.13 3.99
C LEU A 247 15.40 2.01 4.24
N ASP A 248 16.12 1.40 3.30
CA ASP A 248 17.59 1.29 3.36
C ASP A 248 18.24 2.68 3.48
N PRO A 249 19.30 2.85 4.31
CA PRO A 249 19.99 4.14 4.50
C PRO A 249 20.52 4.81 3.22
N PHE A 250 20.60 4.09 2.11
CA PHE A 250 20.82 4.64 0.77
C PHE A 250 19.81 5.74 0.42
N TYR A 251 18.55 5.59 0.81
CA TYR A 251 17.45 6.51 0.51
C TYR A 251 17.47 7.75 1.43
N LYS A 252 18.46 8.62 1.24
CA LYS A 252 18.69 9.81 2.08
C LYS A 252 17.69 10.94 1.80
N GLN A 253 17.32 11.15 0.54
CA GLN A 253 16.33 12.16 0.17
C GLN A 253 14.94 11.55 0.01
N HIS A 254 13.91 12.30 0.39
CA HIS A 254 12.53 11.84 0.32
C HIS A 254 11.53 13.01 0.27
N ILE A 255 10.40 12.76 -0.37
CA ILE A 255 9.17 13.55 -0.22
C ILE A 255 7.99 12.60 0.02
N VAL A 256 6.87 13.15 0.50
CA VAL A 256 5.59 12.45 0.57
C VAL A 256 4.60 13.16 -0.35
N ALA A 257 4.12 12.46 -1.37
CA ALA A 257 3.16 12.96 -2.34
C ALA A 257 1.83 12.22 -2.16
N ASP A 258 0.84 12.88 -1.54
CA ASP A 258 -0.49 12.31 -1.25
C ASP A 258 -0.42 10.91 -0.58
N GLY A 259 0.53 10.72 0.35
CA GLY A 259 0.77 9.46 1.07
C GLY A 259 1.84 8.56 0.44
N LEU A 260 2.15 8.72 -0.85
CA LEU A 260 3.20 7.95 -1.53
C LEU A 260 4.58 8.48 -1.14
N VAL A 261 5.45 7.60 -0.64
CA VAL A 261 6.85 7.93 -0.40
C VAL A 261 7.60 7.90 -1.73
N VAL A 262 8.26 9.01 -2.08
CA VAL A 262 9.19 9.10 -3.21
C VAL A 262 10.57 9.36 -2.63
N ALA A 263 11.54 8.50 -2.92
CA ALA A 263 12.83 8.50 -2.27
C ALA A 263 13.97 8.28 -3.28
N GLY A 264 15.15 8.77 -2.91
CA GLY A 264 16.36 8.66 -3.72
C GLY A 264 17.61 8.81 -2.85
N SER A 265 18.78 8.61 -3.46
CA SER A 265 20.05 8.85 -2.78
C SER A 265 20.27 10.35 -2.50
N GLU A 266 21.34 10.68 -1.79
CA GLU A 266 21.74 12.09 -1.61
C GLU A 266 22.10 12.80 -2.91
N LYS A 267 22.35 12.07 -4.00
CA LYS A 267 22.72 12.63 -5.31
C LYS A 267 21.51 12.99 -6.17
N VAL A 268 20.33 12.46 -5.84
CA VAL A 268 19.11 12.69 -6.61
C VAL A 268 18.65 14.13 -6.45
N SER A 269 18.12 14.70 -7.52
CA SER A 269 17.53 16.03 -7.51
C SER A 269 16.17 16.04 -6.81
N LEU A 270 15.94 17.02 -5.92
CA LEU A 270 14.61 17.24 -5.34
C LEU A 270 13.54 17.57 -6.41
N TYR A 271 13.96 18.15 -7.54
CA TYR A 271 13.09 18.36 -8.70
C TYR A 271 12.59 17.03 -9.28
N ALA A 272 13.44 16.00 -9.33
CA ALA A 272 13.08 14.68 -9.81
C ALA A 272 12.15 13.96 -8.83
N LEU A 273 12.39 14.06 -7.53
CA LEU A 273 11.46 13.51 -6.53
C LEU A 273 10.08 14.19 -6.64
N GLY A 274 10.07 15.52 -6.75
CA GLY A 274 8.85 16.30 -6.98
C GLY A 274 8.12 15.89 -8.25
N GLU A 275 8.87 15.62 -9.31
CA GLU A 275 8.31 15.21 -10.59
C GLU A 275 7.65 13.84 -10.56
N ALA A 276 8.30 12.84 -9.96
CA ALA A 276 7.69 11.52 -9.80
C ALA A 276 6.39 11.60 -8.96
N GLY A 277 6.39 12.39 -7.88
CA GLY A 277 5.19 12.64 -7.09
C GLY A 277 4.08 13.34 -7.87
N TYR A 278 4.43 14.34 -8.68
CA TYR A 278 3.51 15.03 -9.58
C TYR A 278 2.88 14.06 -10.60
N LEU A 279 3.68 13.24 -11.26
CA LEU A 279 3.19 12.27 -12.26
C LEU A 279 2.27 11.22 -11.64
N ALA A 280 2.63 10.67 -10.47
CA ALA A 280 1.79 9.70 -9.76
C ALA A 280 0.41 10.30 -9.42
N LYS A 281 0.40 11.52 -8.88
CA LYS A 281 -0.81 12.28 -8.57
C LYS A 281 -1.66 12.53 -9.82
N LYS A 282 -1.03 12.92 -10.93
CA LYS A 282 -1.76 13.19 -12.18
C LYS A 282 -2.36 11.94 -12.79
N MET A 283 -1.66 10.81 -12.78
CA MET A 283 -2.20 9.53 -13.26
C MET A 283 -3.42 9.08 -12.44
N LEU A 284 -3.37 9.25 -11.12
CA LEU A 284 -4.39 8.78 -10.18
C LEU A 284 -5.34 9.87 -9.65
N ALA A 285 -5.44 11.02 -10.32
CA ALA A 285 -6.20 12.17 -9.85
C ALA A 285 -7.69 11.85 -9.49
N ASN A 286 -8.30 10.91 -10.23
CA ASN A 286 -9.67 10.45 -9.99
C ASN A 286 -9.74 9.10 -9.25
N ARG A 287 -8.59 8.56 -8.80
CA ARG A 287 -8.44 7.24 -8.15
C ARG A 287 -7.68 7.32 -6.82
N PRO A 288 -8.13 8.12 -5.84
CA PRO A 288 -7.52 8.12 -4.51
C PRO A 288 -7.57 6.74 -3.84
N ASP A 289 -8.55 5.92 -4.19
CA ASP A 289 -8.68 4.52 -3.77
C ASP A 289 -7.50 3.65 -4.23
N LEU A 290 -7.01 3.81 -5.46
CA LEU A 290 -5.83 3.06 -5.92
C LEU A 290 -4.55 3.56 -5.28
N LEU A 291 -4.41 4.88 -5.09
CA LEU A 291 -3.24 5.43 -4.41
C LEU A 291 -3.17 4.91 -2.96
N ARG A 292 -4.31 4.89 -2.28
CA ARG A 292 -4.45 4.27 -0.96
C ARG A 292 -4.07 2.80 -0.99
N ASP A 293 -4.59 2.01 -1.92
CA ASP A 293 -4.27 0.57 -2.00
C ASP A 293 -2.79 0.31 -2.30
N LEU A 294 -2.16 1.11 -3.16
CA LEU A 294 -0.71 1.07 -3.39
C LEU A 294 0.05 1.32 -2.07
N CYS A 295 -0.33 2.35 -1.32
CA CYS A 295 0.31 2.70 -0.06
C CYS A 295 0.02 1.68 1.05
N GLU A 296 -1.21 1.20 1.19
CA GLU A 296 -1.63 0.38 2.31
C GLU A 296 -1.34 -1.10 2.11
N LYS A 297 -1.75 -1.66 0.96
CA LYS A 297 -1.67 -3.10 0.68
C LYS A 297 -0.28 -3.49 0.19
N ARG A 298 0.35 -2.63 -0.62
CA ARG A 298 1.68 -2.89 -1.20
C ARG A 298 2.80 -2.17 -0.46
N LYS A 299 2.48 -1.28 0.48
CA LYS A 299 3.44 -0.38 1.14
C LYS A 299 4.24 0.46 0.15
N MET A 300 3.74 0.64 -1.08
CA MET A 300 4.49 1.10 -2.27
C MET A 300 5.31 2.36 -2.00
N PHE A 301 6.53 2.41 -2.55
CA PHE A 301 7.33 3.63 -2.64
C PHE A 301 7.98 3.72 -4.01
N VAL A 302 8.36 4.93 -4.41
CA VAL A 302 9.08 5.20 -5.65
C VAL A 302 10.55 5.41 -5.33
N ALA A 303 11.42 4.68 -6.02
CA ALA A 303 12.88 4.82 -5.95
C ALA A 303 13.39 5.57 -7.20
N VAL A 304 13.87 6.80 -7.00
CA VAL A 304 14.48 7.59 -8.07
C VAL A 304 15.99 7.37 -8.06
N MET A 305 16.55 7.04 -9.21
CA MET A 305 17.99 6.92 -9.42
C MET A 305 18.56 8.24 -9.93
N ALA A 306 19.70 8.67 -9.41
CA ALA A 306 20.39 9.82 -9.95
C ALA A 306 20.90 9.54 -11.38
N TYR A 307 21.24 10.59 -12.13
CA TYR A 307 21.77 10.49 -13.50
C TYR A 307 23.08 9.69 -13.57
N CYS A 308 23.79 9.57 -12.46
CA CYS A 308 25.04 8.83 -12.32
C CYS A 308 24.88 7.49 -11.58
N GLU A 309 23.65 7.03 -11.36
CA GLU A 309 23.32 5.79 -10.67
C GLU A 309 22.60 4.83 -11.62
N LEU A 310 22.78 3.54 -11.39
CA LEU A 310 22.27 2.43 -12.21
C LEU A 310 21.19 1.65 -11.45
N GLN A 311 20.43 0.83 -12.18
CA GLN A 311 19.41 -0.02 -11.56
C GLN A 311 19.99 -0.89 -10.43
N THR A 312 21.20 -1.42 -10.61
CA THR A 312 21.89 -2.26 -9.62
C THR A 312 22.49 -1.49 -8.44
N ASP A 313 22.47 -0.16 -8.44
CA ASP A 313 22.90 0.64 -7.28
C ASP A 313 21.79 0.72 -6.21
N LEU A 314 20.53 0.62 -6.65
CA LEU A 314 19.37 0.60 -5.75
C LEU A 314 19.44 -0.63 -4.82
N PRO A 315 19.25 -0.47 -3.50
CA PRO A 315 19.25 -1.56 -2.52
C PRO A 315 18.46 -2.79 -2.96
N ASP A 316 17.27 -2.57 -3.51
CA ASP A 316 16.31 -3.59 -3.93
C ASP A 316 16.77 -4.40 -5.16
N CYS A 317 17.78 -3.92 -5.88
CA CYS A 317 18.28 -4.48 -7.14
C CYS A 317 19.79 -4.82 -7.12
N ARG A 318 20.50 -4.62 -5.99
CA ARG A 318 21.97 -4.85 -5.89
C ARG A 318 22.42 -6.26 -6.27
N ASN A 319 21.56 -7.25 -6.11
CA ASN A 319 21.86 -8.65 -6.42
C ASN A 319 21.53 -9.05 -7.87
N MET A 320 21.04 -8.12 -8.70
CA MET A 320 20.79 -8.37 -10.12
C MET A 320 22.10 -8.38 -10.92
N SER A 321 22.13 -9.13 -12.02
CA SER A 321 23.29 -9.13 -12.92
C SER A 321 23.51 -7.73 -13.53
N LEU A 322 24.76 -7.36 -13.82
CA LEU A 322 25.13 -6.13 -14.52
C LEU A 322 24.42 -5.91 -15.88
N TRP A 323 23.85 -6.97 -16.47
CA TRP A 323 22.96 -6.85 -17.61
C TRP A 323 21.78 -5.89 -17.34
N TRP A 324 21.20 -5.94 -16.13
CA TRP A 324 20.12 -5.04 -15.70
C TRP A 324 20.61 -3.61 -15.51
N ALA A 325 21.89 -3.43 -15.15
CA ALA A 325 22.47 -2.12 -14.97
C ALA A 325 22.48 -1.31 -16.28
N TYR A 326 22.63 -1.96 -17.45
CA TYR A 326 22.48 -1.31 -18.75
C TYR A 326 21.03 -1.33 -19.25
N ARG A 327 20.33 -2.46 -19.07
CA ARG A 327 19.01 -2.72 -19.66
C ARG A 327 17.89 -1.82 -19.13
N ALA A 328 17.99 -1.41 -17.85
CA ALA A 328 16.89 -0.77 -17.14
C ALA A 328 17.24 0.63 -16.67
N ARG A 329 16.29 1.55 -16.87
CA ARG A 329 16.19 2.84 -16.18
C ARG A 329 14.92 2.95 -15.34
N GLY A 330 14.29 1.83 -15.08
CA GLY A 330 13.13 1.68 -14.22
C GLY A 330 12.68 0.23 -14.18
N LEU A 331 11.91 -0.11 -13.14
CA LEU A 331 11.27 -1.40 -12.92
C LEU A 331 9.98 -1.19 -12.12
N GLY A 332 8.91 -1.85 -12.53
CA GLY A 332 7.55 -1.66 -12.01
C GLY A 332 7.16 -2.53 -10.81
N SER A 333 8.15 -3.04 -10.07
CA SER A 333 7.94 -3.87 -8.89
C SER A 333 7.71 -3.00 -7.64
N ARG A 334 8.09 -3.52 -6.47
CA ARG A 334 8.26 -2.76 -5.23
C ARG A 334 9.76 -2.67 -4.91
N PRO A 335 10.37 -1.48 -4.91
CA PRO A 335 9.81 -0.20 -5.34
C PRO A 335 9.50 -0.15 -6.84
N VAL A 336 8.64 0.80 -7.22
CA VAL A 336 8.64 1.30 -8.59
C VAL A 336 9.90 2.17 -8.72
N SER A 337 10.75 1.89 -9.68
CA SER A 337 11.98 2.64 -9.90
C SER A 337 12.00 3.38 -11.21
N CYS A 338 12.69 4.52 -11.26
CA CYS A 338 12.87 5.33 -12.46
C CYS A 338 14.15 6.18 -12.36
N GLY A 339 14.72 6.56 -13.50
CA GLY A 339 15.86 7.46 -13.59
C GLY A 339 15.46 8.93 -13.60
N GLU A 340 16.20 9.78 -12.88
CA GLU A 340 15.93 11.22 -12.88
C GLU A 340 16.18 11.87 -14.23
N GLU A 341 17.07 11.31 -15.07
CA GLU A 341 17.31 11.81 -16.41
C GLU A 341 16.05 11.76 -17.28
N ASN A 342 15.25 10.69 -17.13
CA ASN A 342 14.00 10.57 -17.85
C ASN A 342 12.89 11.44 -17.22
N LEU A 343 12.80 11.48 -15.88
CA LEU A 343 11.84 12.35 -15.19
C LEU A 343 12.01 13.82 -15.57
N LEU A 344 13.26 14.31 -15.60
CA LEU A 344 13.58 15.72 -15.83
C LEU A 344 13.88 16.07 -17.30
N ASN A 345 13.81 15.08 -18.20
CA ASN A 345 14.20 15.21 -19.62
C ASN A 345 15.62 15.77 -19.78
N LEU A 346 16.56 15.21 -19.01
CA LEU A 346 17.97 15.59 -19.05
C LEU A 346 18.62 15.12 -20.36
N LYS A 347 19.69 15.80 -20.74
CA LYS A 347 20.50 15.38 -21.89
C LYS A 347 21.05 13.97 -21.66
N GLY A 348 21.01 13.15 -22.71
CA GLY A 348 21.52 11.78 -22.67
C GLY A 348 20.52 10.74 -22.18
N ASP A 349 19.28 11.13 -21.85
CA ASP A 349 18.19 10.19 -21.56
C ASP A 349 18.06 9.15 -22.69
N PRO A 350 18.28 7.85 -22.44
CA PRO A 350 18.17 6.83 -23.47
C PRO A 350 16.72 6.60 -23.92
N TRP A 351 15.73 7.07 -23.15
CA TRP A 351 14.30 6.94 -23.42
C TRP A 351 13.67 8.28 -23.82
N GLU A 352 14.44 9.16 -24.46
CA GLU A 352 13.96 10.46 -24.93
C GLU A 352 12.69 10.32 -25.80
N GLY A 353 11.65 11.07 -25.45
CA GLY A 353 10.35 11.05 -26.14
C GLY A 353 9.28 10.24 -25.43
N GLU A 354 9.63 9.43 -24.43
CA GLU A 354 8.70 8.76 -23.54
C GLU A 354 8.99 9.02 -22.06
N ASN A 355 8.09 8.58 -21.17
CA ASN A 355 8.29 8.66 -19.73
C ASN A 355 8.19 7.27 -19.12
N ILE A 356 9.33 6.76 -18.63
CA ILE A 356 9.49 5.44 -18.04
C ILE A 356 8.80 5.35 -16.70
N PHE A 357 8.76 6.43 -15.91
CA PHE A 357 8.01 6.39 -14.65
C PHE A 357 6.52 6.09 -14.88
N ILE A 358 5.89 6.66 -15.91
CA ILE A 358 4.49 6.35 -16.24
C ILE A 358 4.30 4.87 -16.57
N HIS A 359 5.24 4.26 -17.30
CA HIS A 359 5.24 2.82 -17.61
C HIS A 359 5.36 1.97 -16.34
N GLU A 360 6.40 2.21 -15.55
CA GLU A 360 6.69 1.39 -14.37
C GLU A 360 5.65 1.59 -13.26
N PHE A 361 5.11 2.80 -13.13
CA PHE A 361 4.01 3.06 -12.22
C PHE A 361 2.70 2.39 -12.68
N ALA A 362 2.49 2.20 -13.98
CA ALA A 362 1.38 1.41 -14.50
C ALA A 362 1.46 -0.04 -14.02
N HIS A 363 2.63 -0.68 -14.00
CA HIS A 363 2.80 -2.00 -13.39
C HIS A 363 2.50 -1.98 -11.88
N GLY A 364 2.94 -0.93 -11.18
CA GLY A 364 2.60 -0.70 -9.78
C GLY A 364 1.08 -0.74 -9.56
N ILE A 365 0.35 0.09 -10.32
CA ILE A 365 -1.12 0.20 -10.33
C ILE A 365 -1.76 -1.16 -10.66
N HIS A 366 -1.25 -1.88 -11.66
CA HIS A 366 -1.81 -3.17 -12.09
C HIS A 366 -1.93 -4.15 -10.92
N GLY A 367 -0.92 -4.21 -10.06
CA GLY A 367 -0.93 -5.12 -8.92
C GLY A 367 -1.87 -4.74 -7.77
N VAL A 368 -2.78 -3.77 -7.94
CA VAL A 368 -3.89 -3.48 -7.02
C VAL A 368 -5.27 -3.42 -7.73
N LEU A 369 -5.37 -3.74 -9.02
CA LEU A 369 -6.63 -3.65 -9.79
C LEU A 369 -7.58 -4.86 -9.61
N GLY A 370 -7.09 -5.96 -9.03
CA GLY A 370 -7.91 -7.14 -8.73
C GLY A 370 -8.09 -8.12 -9.90
N GLU A 371 -8.74 -9.25 -9.62
CA GLU A 371 -8.78 -10.39 -10.55
C GLU A 371 -9.70 -10.17 -11.75
N GLU A 372 -10.86 -9.53 -11.56
CA GLU A 372 -11.77 -9.24 -12.67
C GLU A 372 -11.11 -8.38 -13.75
N PHE A 373 -10.32 -7.38 -13.32
CA PHE A 373 -9.50 -6.58 -14.22
C PHE A 373 -8.47 -7.44 -14.96
N ASN A 374 -7.77 -8.34 -14.26
CA ASN A 374 -6.75 -9.21 -14.84
C ASN A 374 -7.31 -10.13 -15.93
N VAL A 375 -8.50 -10.70 -15.70
CA VAL A 375 -9.20 -11.52 -16.68
C VAL A 375 -9.49 -10.68 -17.93
N ARG A 376 -10.10 -9.50 -17.75
CA ARG A 376 -10.46 -8.64 -18.89
C ARG A 376 -9.25 -8.15 -19.68
N LEU A 377 -8.16 -7.77 -19.00
CA LEU A 377 -6.93 -7.34 -19.64
C LEU A 377 -6.31 -8.49 -20.48
N ARG A 378 -6.33 -9.72 -19.96
CA ARG A 378 -5.80 -10.89 -20.66
C ARG A 378 -6.58 -11.19 -21.93
N GLU A 379 -7.92 -11.14 -21.88
CA GLU A 379 -8.76 -11.30 -23.07
C GLU A 379 -8.38 -10.29 -24.17
N LEU A 380 -8.27 -9.00 -23.82
CA LEU A 380 -7.94 -7.94 -24.76
C LEU A 380 -6.53 -8.10 -25.36
N TYR A 381 -5.57 -8.53 -24.54
CA TYR A 381 -4.23 -8.85 -25.03
C TYR A 381 -4.25 -10.03 -25.99
N ASP A 382 -4.96 -11.12 -25.66
CA ASP A 382 -5.04 -12.31 -26.50
C ASP A 382 -5.73 -11.99 -27.83
N GLU A 383 -6.80 -11.19 -27.82
CA GLU A 383 -7.46 -10.65 -29.02
C GLU A 383 -6.49 -9.82 -29.88
N ALA A 384 -5.77 -8.86 -29.27
CA ALA A 384 -4.81 -8.02 -29.97
C ALA A 384 -3.69 -8.86 -30.61
N LYS A 385 -3.14 -9.83 -29.87
CA LYS A 385 -2.09 -10.73 -30.34
C LYS A 385 -2.57 -11.65 -31.46
N GLN A 386 -3.73 -12.27 -31.31
CA GLN A 386 -4.30 -13.17 -32.33
C GLN A 386 -4.69 -12.45 -33.62
N SER A 387 -5.02 -11.15 -33.53
CA SER A 387 -5.35 -10.36 -34.72
C SER A 387 -4.19 -10.19 -35.70
N GLY A 388 -2.94 -10.33 -35.25
CA GLY A 388 -1.73 -10.06 -36.04
C GLY A 388 -1.57 -8.59 -36.46
N ARG A 389 -2.44 -7.69 -35.98
CA ARG A 389 -2.43 -6.25 -36.32
C ARG A 389 -1.57 -5.41 -35.37
N PHE A 390 -0.99 -6.01 -34.34
CA PHE A 390 -0.20 -5.32 -33.35
C PHE A 390 1.11 -6.08 -33.12
N ALA A 391 2.19 -5.33 -32.92
CA ALA A 391 3.52 -5.87 -32.70
C ALA A 391 4.34 -4.96 -31.77
N GLY A 392 5.62 -5.30 -31.59
CA GLY A 392 6.53 -4.61 -30.69
C GLY A 392 6.47 -5.15 -29.26
N TYR A 393 7.15 -4.45 -28.37
CA TYR A 393 7.30 -4.84 -26.98
C TYR A 393 5.97 -4.99 -26.23
N ALA A 394 4.96 -4.19 -26.57
CA ALA A 394 3.61 -4.32 -26.02
C ALA A 394 2.98 -5.70 -26.26
N ILE A 395 3.36 -6.41 -27.33
CA ILE A 395 2.84 -7.75 -27.64
C ILE A 395 3.84 -8.84 -27.25
N GLU A 396 5.12 -8.62 -27.53
CA GLU A 396 6.19 -9.60 -27.26
C GLU A 396 6.52 -9.72 -25.77
N GLY A 397 6.37 -8.64 -25.02
CA GLY A 397 6.60 -8.55 -23.57
C GLY A 397 5.48 -9.14 -22.71
N GLY A 398 4.33 -9.46 -23.31
CA GLY A 398 3.21 -10.12 -22.64
C GLY A 398 2.18 -9.16 -22.03
N VAL A 399 1.19 -9.72 -21.33
CA VAL A 399 0.02 -8.99 -20.79
C VAL A 399 0.39 -7.77 -19.95
N ALA A 400 1.43 -7.88 -19.10
CA ALA A 400 1.85 -6.77 -18.24
C ALA A 400 2.39 -5.59 -19.06
N GLU A 401 3.14 -5.88 -20.12
CA GLU A 401 3.74 -4.88 -21.01
C GLU A 401 2.69 -4.26 -21.94
N PHE A 402 1.75 -5.08 -22.44
CA PHE A 402 0.56 -4.60 -23.15
C PHE A 402 -0.20 -3.55 -22.33
N TRP A 403 -0.34 -3.80 -21.02
CA TRP A 403 -0.91 -2.84 -20.10
C TRP A 403 -0.06 -1.56 -19.97
N ALA A 404 1.21 -1.68 -19.62
CA ALA A 404 2.06 -0.52 -19.34
C ALA A 404 2.29 0.38 -20.56
N GLU A 405 2.58 -0.21 -21.73
CA GLU A 405 2.67 0.48 -23.02
C GLU A 405 1.33 1.13 -23.41
N GLY A 406 0.22 0.43 -23.14
CA GLY A 406 -1.12 0.95 -23.33
C GLY A 406 -1.41 2.18 -22.46
N VAL A 407 -0.98 2.17 -21.19
CA VAL A 407 -1.10 3.30 -20.26
C VAL A 407 -0.24 4.48 -20.71
N GLN A 408 1.01 4.25 -21.15
CA GLN A 408 1.83 5.32 -21.72
C GLN A 408 1.15 5.97 -22.92
N ALA A 409 0.59 5.17 -23.84
CA ALA A 409 -0.13 5.71 -24.97
C ALA A 409 -1.40 6.46 -24.53
N TRP A 410 -2.13 5.94 -23.54
CA TRP A 410 -3.32 6.59 -22.97
C TRP A 410 -3.02 7.97 -22.39
N PHE A 411 -1.81 8.18 -21.86
CA PHE A 411 -1.35 9.47 -21.35
C PHE A 411 -0.49 10.25 -22.37
N ASN A 412 -0.48 9.86 -23.64
CA ASN A 412 0.26 10.53 -24.73
C ASN A 412 1.78 10.59 -24.52
N CYS A 413 2.38 9.55 -23.95
CA CYS A 413 3.82 9.50 -23.68
C CYS A 413 4.49 8.20 -24.12
N ASN A 414 3.90 7.43 -25.04
CA ASN A 414 4.56 6.20 -25.50
C ASN A 414 5.64 6.48 -26.55
N GLY A 415 6.73 5.73 -26.46
CA GLY A 415 7.83 5.75 -27.41
C GLY A 415 7.47 5.10 -28.75
N THR A 416 8.34 5.26 -29.74
CA THR A 416 8.23 4.57 -31.03
C THR A 416 9.12 3.33 -31.05
N ILE A 417 10.42 3.53 -30.85
CA ILE A 417 11.48 2.52 -30.86
C ILE A 417 12.22 2.64 -29.55
N ARG A 418 12.36 1.52 -28.83
CA ARG A 418 13.11 1.46 -27.58
C ARG A 418 14.61 1.64 -27.89
N PRO A 419 15.41 2.25 -26.99
CA PRO A 419 16.85 2.27 -27.13
C PRO A 419 17.42 0.85 -27.23
N GLU A 420 18.64 0.74 -27.76
CA GLU A 420 19.37 -0.54 -27.83
C GLU A 420 19.48 -1.19 -26.46
N SER A 421 19.74 -0.38 -25.42
CA SER A 421 19.74 -0.84 -24.04
C SER A 421 18.43 -1.51 -23.67
N GLY A 422 17.30 -1.01 -24.17
CA GLY A 422 15.94 -1.52 -24.02
C GLY A 422 15.51 -2.62 -24.99
N GLY A 423 16.42 -3.13 -25.83
CA GLY A 423 16.19 -4.19 -26.81
C GLY A 423 16.11 -3.71 -28.27
N GLY A 424 15.96 -2.40 -28.52
CA GLY A 424 15.97 -1.83 -29.87
C GLY A 424 14.71 -2.08 -30.71
N GLN A 425 13.73 -2.84 -30.21
CA GLN A 425 12.46 -3.09 -30.93
C GLN A 425 11.45 -1.93 -30.80
N SER A 426 10.43 -1.93 -31.67
CA SER A 426 9.26 -1.04 -31.56
C SER A 426 8.57 -1.19 -30.19
N SER A 427 8.06 -0.09 -29.62
CA SER A 427 7.32 -0.11 -28.34
C SER A 427 5.92 -0.71 -28.51
N PHE A 428 5.01 0.01 -29.16
CA PHE A 428 3.68 -0.49 -29.51
C PHE A 428 3.33 -0.14 -30.95
N GLU A 429 3.33 -1.14 -31.84
CA GLU A 429 3.20 -0.97 -33.28
C GLU A 429 1.83 -1.43 -33.80
N VAL A 430 1.28 -0.70 -34.77
CA VAL A 430 0.07 -1.08 -35.52
C VAL A 430 0.44 -1.49 -36.93
N LEU A 431 0.00 -2.69 -37.33
CA LEU A 431 0.25 -3.30 -38.62
C LEU A 431 -1.02 -3.36 -39.48
N GLY A 432 -0.83 -3.30 -40.79
CA GLY A 432 -1.86 -3.55 -41.79
C GLY A 432 -2.07 -5.03 -42.07
N LEU A 433 -3.00 -5.33 -42.98
CA LEU A 433 -3.41 -6.70 -43.29
C LEU A 433 -2.29 -7.54 -43.91
N LYS A 434 -1.24 -6.92 -44.47
CA LYS A 434 -0.09 -7.60 -45.05
C LYS A 434 1.14 -7.54 -44.13
N GLY A 435 0.97 -7.10 -42.88
CA GLY A 435 2.06 -6.91 -41.92
C GLY A 435 2.87 -5.63 -42.15
N GLU A 436 2.40 -4.72 -43.00
CA GLU A 436 3.04 -3.42 -43.23
C GLU A 436 2.82 -2.48 -42.04
N HIS A 437 3.86 -1.72 -41.66
CA HIS A 437 3.77 -0.73 -40.59
C HIS A 437 2.77 0.38 -40.96
N ILE A 438 1.79 0.62 -40.08
CA ILE A 438 0.83 1.72 -40.20
C ILE A 438 1.28 2.90 -39.34
N CYS A 439 1.47 2.67 -38.04
CA CYS A 439 1.92 3.69 -37.09
C CYS A 439 2.35 3.08 -35.76
N HIS A 440 3.14 3.84 -34.99
CA HIS A 440 3.31 3.61 -33.55
C HIS A 440 2.12 4.18 -32.78
N LEU A 441 1.69 3.44 -31.76
CA LEU A 441 0.55 3.80 -30.92
C LEU A 441 1.06 4.63 -29.72
N GLN A 442 1.02 5.95 -29.88
CA GLN A 442 1.64 6.92 -28.95
C GLN A 442 0.64 7.75 -28.15
N THR A 443 -0.62 7.81 -28.59
CA THR A 443 -1.62 8.74 -28.06
C THR A 443 -2.94 8.07 -27.74
N ARG A 444 -3.69 8.68 -26.82
CA ARG A 444 -5.07 8.30 -26.45
C ARG A 444 -5.98 8.22 -27.68
N GLN A 445 -5.85 9.18 -28.58
CA GLN A 445 -6.66 9.24 -29.79
C GLN A 445 -6.37 8.04 -30.71
N GLN A 446 -5.11 7.69 -30.89
CA GLN A 446 -4.75 6.48 -31.64
C GLN A 446 -5.27 5.22 -30.94
N MET A 447 -5.16 5.14 -29.61
CA MET A 447 -5.71 4.02 -28.83
C MET A 447 -7.21 3.86 -29.05
N GLN A 448 -7.98 4.95 -28.96
CA GLN A 448 -9.44 4.95 -29.19
C GLN A 448 -9.82 4.47 -30.59
N ILE A 449 -9.03 4.81 -31.62
CA ILE A 449 -9.30 4.42 -33.01
C ILE A 449 -8.88 2.96 -33.28
N ARG A 450 -7.74 2.54 -32.74
CA ARG A 450 -7.10 1.27 -33.12
C ARG A 450 -7.47 0.11 -32.18
N LEU A 451 -7.71 0.39 -30.91
CA LEU A 451 -8.01 -0.56 -29.83
C LEU A 451 -9.17 -0.04 -28.94
N PRO A 452 -10.39 0.13 -29.48
CA PRO A 452 -11.49 0.80 -28.78
C PRO A 452 -11.92 0.10 -27.49
N GLU A 453 -11.88 -1.23 -27.41
CA GLU A 453 -12.24 -1.95 -26.18
C GLU A 453 -11.18 -1.81 -25.09
N PHE A 454 -9.90 -1.76 -25.47
CA PHE A 454 -8.83 -1.47 -24.52
C PHE A 454 -8.86 0.00 -24.07
N ALA A 455 -9.18 0.93 -24.97
CA ALA A 455 -9.44 2.32 -24.63
C ALA A 455 -10.56 2.47 -23.59
N LYS A 456 -11.66 1.71 -23.71
CA LYS A 456 -12.73 1.69 -22.71
C LYS A 456 -12.27 1.16 -21.35
N LEU A 457 -11.46 0.09 -21.34
CA LEU A 457 -10.88 -0.45 -20.10
C LEU A 457 -9.97 0.59 -19.42
N LEU A 458 -9.14 1.30 -20.18
CA LEU A 458 -8.28 2.38 -19.68
C LEU A 458 -9.11 3.55 -19.14
N ASP A 459 -10.13 3.99 -19.88
CA ASP A 459 -11.00 5.11 -19.48
C ASP A 459 -11.78 4.79 -18.19
N SER A 460 -12.31 3.58 -18.05
CA SER A 460 -13.00 3.15 -16.82
C SER A 460 -12.01 3.03 -15.65
N THR A 461 -10.83 2.43 -15.89
CA THR A 461 -9.80 2.23 -14.87
C THR A 461 -9.32 3.57 -14.31
N PHE A 462 -9.06 4.55 -15.15
CA PHE A 462 -8.63 5.88 -14.69
C PHE A 462 -9.81 6.82 -14.40
N ARG A 463 -11.04 6.32 -14.34
CA ARG A 463 -12.27 7.11 -14.09
C ARG A 463 -12.30 8.41 -14.92
N GLN A 464 -12.17 8.27 -16.23
CA GLN A 464 -12.23 9.36 -17.21
C GLN A 464 -11.20 10.47 -16.98
N ASN A 465 -10.04 10.12 -16.43
CA ASN A 465 -8.94 11.07 -16.26
C ASN A 465 -8.50 11.66 -17.61
N ARG A 466 -8.66 12.97 -17.75
CA ARG A 466 -8.36 13.70 -18.99
C ARG A 466 -6.90 14.12 -19.12
N TRP A 467 -6.12 14.05 -18.04
CA TRP A 467 -4.73 14.48 -18.05
C TRP A 467 -3.92 13.73 -19.11
N VAL A 468 -2.94 14.39 -19.70
CA VAL A 468 -1.97 13.84 -20.63
C VAL A 468 -0.59 14.37 -20.24
N TYR A 469 0.43 13.58 -20.47
CA TYR A 469 1.81 13.93 -20.17
C TYR A 469 2.27 15.12 -21.01
N VAL A 470 3.01 16.02 -20.37
CA VAL A 470 3.66 17.17 -20.98
C VAL A 470 5.12 17.14 -20.51
N PRO A 471 6.12 17.14 -21.42
CA PRO A 471 7.53 17.17 -21.05
C PRO A 471 7.89 18.36 -20.15
N VAL A 472 8.81 18.15 -19.22
CA VAL A 472 9.26 19.13 -18.20
C VAL A 472 9.61 20.49 -18.81
N ALA A 473 10.32 20.48 -19.93
CA ALA A 473 10.73 21.69 -20.65
C ALA A 473 9.56 22.61 -21.04
N LYS A 474 8.32 22.11 -21.09
CA LYS A 474 7.10 22.88 -21.42
C LYS A 474 6.28 23.28 -20.20
N ARG A 475 6.75 22.98 -18.98
CA ARG A 475 6.01 23.17 -17.73
C ARG A 475 6.92 23.50 -16.54
N LEU A 476 7.97 24.28 -16.81
CA LEU A 476 8.92 24.76 -15.79
C LEU A 476 8.29 25.74 -14.78
N ASP A 477 7.08 26.20 -15.05
CA ASP A 477 6.26 27.03 -14.15
C ASP A 477 5.57 26.23 -13.04
N GLU A 478 5.58 24.89 -13.12
CA GLU A 478 5.05 24.04 -12.05
C GLU A 478 5.81 24.22 -10.74
N ARG A 479 5.09 24.24 -9.62
CA ARG A 479 5.64 24.61 -8.30
C ARG A 479 6.85 23.76 -7.90
N HIS A 480 6.81 22.45 -8.15
CA HIS A 480 7.90 21.54 -7.79
C HIS A 480 9.12 21.65 -8.70
N LEU A 481 9.04 22.40 -9.81
CA LEU A 481 10.14 22.72 -10.73
C LEU A 481 10.67 24.16 -10.57
N SER A 482 10.18 24.90 -9.57
CA SER A 482 10.58 26.30 -9.38
C SER A 482 12.10 26.44 -9.18
N GLY A 483 12.73 27.18 -10.09
CA GLY A 483 14.18 27.40 -10.10
C GLY A 483 15.01 26.31 -10.79
N PHE A 484 14.37 25.27 -11.35
CA PHE A 484 15.06 24.28 -12.18
C PHE A 484 15.42 24.89 -13.53
N ASP A 485 16.71 24.89 -13.88
CA ASP A 485 17.21 25.25 -15.20
C ASP A 485 17.73 24.01 -15.93
N PRO A 486 17.06 23.54 -17.00
CA PRO A 486 17.54 22.41 -17.79
C PRO A 486 18.92 22.62 -18.43
N ALA A 487 19.35 23.87 -18.65
CA ALA A 487 20.65 24.16 -19.26
C ALA A 487 21.83 23.87 -18.32
N ASP A 488 21.60 23.96 -17.01
CA ASP A 488 22.59 23.70 -15.96
C ASP A 488 22.55 22.25 -15.43
N ALA A 489 21.64 21.44 -15.96
CA ALA A 489 21.43 20.07 -15.49
C ALA A 489 22.49 19.09 -16.02
N PRO A 490 22.82 18.02 -15.26
CA PRO A 490 23.83 17.05 -15.68
C PRO A 490 23.38 16.22 -16.89
N GLU A 491 24.35 15.68 -17.62
CA GLU A 491 24.11 14.76 -18.74
C GLU A 491 24.24 13.30 -18.29
N PHE A 492 23.23 12.49 -18.58
CA PHE A 492 23.28 11.05 -18.35
C PHE A 492 24.23 10.37 -19.35
N ARG A 493 25.06 9.46 -18.85
CA ARG A 493 25.92 8.60 -19.67
C ARG A 493 26.07 7.24 -19.03
N TRP A 494 25.89 6.19 -19.83
CA TRP A 494 26.20 4.84 -19.39
C TRP A 494 27.71 4.67 -19.09
N PRO A 495 28.08 4.08 -17.95
CA PRO A 495 29.47 3.72 -17.69
C PRO A 495 29.97 2.70 -18.72
N PRO A 496 31.14 2.88 -19.35
CA PRO A 496 31.63 1.98 -20.39
C PRO A 496 31.69 0.50 -19.96
N ALA A 497 32.06 0.24 -18.70
CA ALA A 497 32.13 -1.12 -18.15
C ALA A 497 30.77 -1.83 -18.12
N VAL A 498 29.67 -1.10 -17.96
CA VAL A 498 28.31 -1.63 -17.92
C VAL A 498 27.84 -2.02 -19.33
N ILE A 499 28.18 -1.20 -20.33
CA ILE A 499 27.95 -1.50 -21.75
C ILE A 499 28.72 -2.76 -22.15
N GLU A 500 30.02 -2.84 -21.80
CA GLU A 500 30.86 -4.01 -22.09
C GLU A 500 30.31 -5.27 -21.43
N ALA A 501 29.92 -5.19 -20.15
CA ALA A 501 29.33 -6.31 -19.44
C ALA A 501 28.03 -6.79 -20.07
N PHE A 502 27.16 -5.87 -20.52
CA PHE A 502 25.92 -6.20 -21.21
C PHE A 502 26.18 -7.01 -22.50
N HIS A 503 27.04 -6.51 -23.39
CA HIS A 503 27.34 -7.20 -24.64
C HIS A 503 27.99 -8.56 -24.42
N ARG A 504 28.89 -8.67 -23.43
CA ARG A 504 29.47 -9.96 -23.03
C ARG A 504 28.39 -10.95 -22.61
N ILE A 505 27.46 -10.54 -21.74
CA ILE A 505 26.38 -11.39 -21.24
C ILE A 505 25.42 -11.80 -22.39
N GLU A 506 25.08 -10.90 -23.30
CA GLU A 506 24.25 -11.23 -24.47
C GLU A 506 24.94 -12.22 -25.41
N ALA A 507 26.25 -12.07 -25.64
CA ALA A 507 27.03 -13.02 -26.44
C ALA A 507 27.07 -14.42 -25.77
N GLU A 508 27.25 -14.49 -24.46
CA GLU A 508 27.19 -15.73 -23.68
C GLU A 508 25.81 -16.40 -23.80
N ARG A 509 24.73 -15.63 -23.64
CA ARG A 509 23.35 -16.13 -23.79
C ARG A 509 23.04 -16.60 -25.22
N ALA A 510 23.55 -15.92 -26.24
CA ALA A 510 23.40 -16.33 -27.63
C ALA A 510 24.12 -17.67 -27.88
N ASN A 511 25.34 -17.84 -27.34
CA ASN A 511 26.08 -19.09 -27.41
C ASN A 511 25.36 -20.24 -26.69
N GLU A 512 24.77 -19.99 -25.53
CA GLU A 512 23.95 -21.00 -24.84
C GLU A 512 22.71 -21.40 -25.64
N ARG A 513 21.99 -20.44 -26.24
CA ARG A 513 20.83 -20.68 -27.10
C ARG A 513 21.20 -21.55 -28.31
N ASN A 514 22.34 -21.25 -28.96
CA ASN A 514 22.83 -22.02 -30.10
C ASN A 514 23.22 -23.45 -29.70
N LYS A 515 23.88 -23.64 -28.54
CA LYS A 515 24.21 -24.98 -28.02
C LYS A 515 22.96 -25.82 -27.71
N LYS A 516 21.86 -25.21 -27.27
CA LYS A 516 20.59 -25.90 -27.04
C LYS A 516 19.93 -26.32 -28.36
N LYS A 517 19.88 -25.41 -29.36
CA LYS A 517 19.34 -25.71 -30.70
C LYS A 517 20.10 -26.80 -31.46
N ILE A 518 21.38 -27.03 -31.16
CA ILE A 518 22.18 -28.12 -31.75
C ILE A 518 21.92 -29.47 -31.07
N LYS A 519 21.34 -29.47 -29.86
CA LYS A 519 21.02 -30.68 -29.08
C LYS A 519 19.58 -31.17 -29.25
N GLU A 520 18.70 -30.32 -29.79
CA GLU A 520 17.32 -30.61 -30.21
C GLU A 520 17.33 -30.97 -31.70
#